data_AF-B6ALE1-F1
#
_entry.id   AF-B6ALE1-F1
#
_cell.length_a   1.000
_cell.length_b   1.000
_cell.length_c   1.000
_cell.angle_alpha   90.00
_cell.angle_beta   90.00
_cell.angle_gamma   90.00
#
_symmetry.space_group_name_H-M   'P 1'
#
loop_
_entity.id
_entity.type
_entity.pdbx_description
1 polymer ?
#
loop_
_entity_poly.entity_id
_entity_poly.type
_entity_poly.pdbx_seq_one_letter_code
_entity_poly.pdbx_strand_id
1 'polypeptide(L)'
;MGKRNIQDILHFRRDLPPFLVHLTRERQINDLLGPTQTITAKQNLISIFDSKTLRQSKEHISSMRFSIDQNTKKSLGTPMEQFFAAICVTETPLESIHCLIEIQGRQVNLEPFGIVFLKGKLKEKNFHPALYFNNSGRGHLDPIFKA
;
A
#
# COMPACT_ATOMS: atom_id res chain seq x y z
N MET A 1 14.67 -9.43 -37.26
CA MET A 1 13.71 -8.57 -36.53
C MET A 1 14.47 -7.64 -35.61
N GLY A 2 14.17 -6.33 -35.61
CA GLY A 2 14.81 -5.36 -34.71
C GLY A 2 14.37 -5.55 -33.25
N LYS A 3 15.23 -5.16 -32.30
CA LYS A 3 14.91 -5.17 -30.86
C LYS A 3 13.89 -4.06 -30.57
N ARG A 4 12.83 -4.37 -29.81
CA ARG A 4 11.82 -3.42 -29.35
C ARG A 4 12.24 -2.76 -28.02
N ASN A 5 11.82 -1.52 -27.77
CA ASN A 5 12.04 -0.87 -26.48
C ASN A 5 11.12 -1.54 -25.43
N ILE A 6 11.62 -1.72 -24.21
CA ILE A 6 10.84 -2.32 -23.12
C ILE A 6 9.54 -1.55 -22.86
N GLN A 7 9.54 -0.21 -22.97
CA GLN A 7 8.34 0.60 -22.75
C GLN A 7 7.22 0.29 -23.74
N ASP A 8 7.57 -0.07 -24.97
CA ASP A 8 6.62 -0.45 -26.01
C ASP A 8 5.99 -1.81 -25.74
N ILE A 9 6.61 -2.64 -24.89
CA ILE A 9 6.15 -4.01 -24.60
C ILE A 9 5.39 -4.07 -23.27
N LEU A 10 5.76 -3.24 -22.29
CA LEU A 10 5.15 -3.24 -20.95
C LEU A 10 3.64 -2.99 -20.96
N HIS A 11 3.13 -2.19 -21.90
CA HIS A 11 1.69 -1.94 -22.03
C HIS A 11 0.90 -3.17 -22.52
N PHE A 12 1.57 -4.15 -23.12
CA PHE A 12 0.98 -5.40 -23.61
C PHE A 12 1.28 -6.59 -22.71
N ARG A 13 2.34 -6.51 -21.90
CA ARG A 13 2.70 -7.54 -20.93
C ARG A 13 1.87 -7.42 -19.67
N ARG A 14 0.83 -8.26 -19.60
CA ARG A 14 -0.03 -8.38 -18.41
C ARG A 14 0.72 -8.84 -17.16
N ASP A 15 1.82 -9.54 -17.33
CA ASP A 15 2.66 -10.03 -16.22
C ASP A 15 3.60 -8.97 -15.65
N LEU A 16 3.76 -7.82 -16.32
CA LEU A 16 4.51 -6.66 -15.82
C LEU A 16 3.67 -5.38 -15.96
N PRO A 17 2.62 -5.22 -15.12
CA PRO A 17 1.73 -4.08 -15.21
C PRO A 17 2.52 -2.77 -15.03
N PRO A 18 2.31 -1.76 -15.88
CA PRO A 18 2.94 -0.45 -15.69
C PRO A 18 2.28 0.36 -14.57
N PHE A 19 1.31 -0.22 -13.86
CA PHE A 19 0.43 0.47 -12.92
C PHE A 19 0.71 0.08 -11.47
N LEU A 20 0.60 1.06 -10.59
CA LEU A 20 0.47 0.87 -9.15
C LEU A 20 -0.91 1.36 -8.74
N VAL A 21 -1.68 0.49 -8.09
CA VAL A 21 -3.05 0.76 -7.69
C VAL A 21 -3.10 0.95 -6.18
N HIS A 22 -3.66 2.09 -5.75
CA HIS A 22 -4.04 2.34 -4.37
C HIS A 22 -5.57 2.26 -4.26
N LEU A 23 -6.10 1.17 -3.69
CA LEU A 23 -7.51 1.09 -3.36
C LEU A 23 -7.75 1.74 -1.99
N THR A 24 -8.73 2.62 -1.96
CA THR A 24 -9.27 3.19 -0.73
C THR A 24 -10.18 2.17 -0.04
N ARG A 25 -10.32 2.32 1.27
CA ARG A 25 -11.16 1.46 2.12
C ARG A 25 -12.00 2.33 3.04
N GLU A 26 -13.09 1.77 3.54
CA GLU A 26 -13.82 2.37 4.65
C GLU A 26 -12.90 2.51 5.87
N ARG A 27 -13.07 3.60 6.62
CA ARG A 27 -12.34 3.86 7.85
C ARG A 27 -13.28 4.37 8.93
N GLN A 28 -13.17 3.80 10.12
CA GLN A 28 -13.74 4.41 11.32
C GLN A 28 -12.76 5.42 11.91
N ILE A 29 -13.28 6.62 12.16
CA ILE A 29 -12.58 7.69 12.86
C ILE A 29 -13.20 7.81 14.25
N ASN A 30 -12.39 7.48 15.25
CA ASN A 30 -12.74 7.65 16.65
C ASN A 30 -12.05 8.91 17.14
N ASP A 31 -12.83 9.99 17.32
CA ASP A 31 -12.36 11.14 18.08
C ASP A 31 -12.63 10.89 19.56
N LEU A 32 -11.64 11.18 20.42
CA LEU A 32 -11.70 10.94 21.87
C LEU A 32 -12.86 11.65 22.58
N LEU A 33 -13.52 12.60 21.92
CA LEU A 33 -14.59 13.45 22.45
C LEU A 33 -15.85 13.44 21.56
N GLY A 34 -15.91 12.62 20.51
CA GLY A 34 -16.99 12.65 19.51
C GLY A 34 -17.52 11.26 19.14
N PRO A 35 -18.69 11.20 18.47
CA PRO A 35 -19.20 9.94 17.96
C PRO A 35 -18.25 9.36 16.91
N THR A 36 -18.08 8.05 16.90
CA THR A 36 -17.36 7.33 15.84
C THR A 36 -17.99 7.70 14.49
N GLN A 37 -17.18 8.31 13.62
CA GLN A 37 -17.59 8.65 12.27
C GLN A 37 -17.03 7.61 11.30
N THR A 38 -17.89 7.07 10.45
CA THR A 38 -17.46 6.21 9.34
C THR A 38 -17.21 7.08 8.10
N ILE A 39 -15.99 6.99 7.55
CA ILE A 39 -15.66 7.53 6.23
C ILE A 39 -15.63 6.37 5.24
N THR A 40 -16.50 6.42 4.25
CA THR A 40 -16.57 5.43 3.16
C THR A 40 -15.34 5.50 2.26
N ALA A 41 -15.03 4.43 1.53
CA ALA A 41 -13.91 4.43 0.58
C ALA A 41 -14.06 5.54 -0.48
N LYS A 42 -15.27 5.75 -1.00
CA LYS A 42 -15.57 6.85 -1.94
C LYS A 42 -15.25 8.23 -1.37
N GLN A 43 -15.61 8.50 -0.11
CA GLN A 43 -15.28 9.77 0.55
C GLN A 43 -13.78 9.93 0.75
N ASN A 44 -13.06 8.85 1.08
CA ASN A 44 -11.61 8.85 1.12
C ASN A 44 -11.00 9.23 -0.24
N LEU A 45 -11.50 8.65 -1.34
CA LEU A 45 -11.05 9.01 -2.69
C LEU A 45 -11.27 10.49 -3.00
N ILE A 46 -12.46 11.04 -2.68
CA ILE A 46 -12.77 12.46 -2.85
C ILE A 46 -11.78 13.31 -2.05
N SER A 47 -11.52 12.97 -0.78
CA SER A 47 -10.57 13.72 0.06
C SER A 47 -9.15 13.75 -0.51
N ILE A 48 -8.71 12.68 -1.18
CA ILE A 48 -7.40 12.63 -1.83
C ILE A 48 -7.39 13.54 -3.06
N PHE A 49 -8.48 13.57 -3.82
CA PHE A 49 -8.61 14.49 -4.96
C PHE A 49 -8.68 15.96 -4.54
N ASP A 50 -9.34 16.27 -3.43
CA ASP A 50 -9.45 17.64 -2.93
C ASP A 50 -8.12 18.12 -2.35
N SER A 51 -7.47 17.29 -1.52
CA SER A 51 -6.19 17.63 -0.89
C SER A 51 -4.98 17.45 -1.81
N LYS A 52 -5.16 16.81 -2.98
CA LYS A 52 -4.09 16.38 -3.89
C LYS A 52 -2.97 15.59 -3.19
N THR A 53 -3.27 14.96 -2.06
CA THR A 53 -2.29 14.36 -1.17
C THR A 53 -2.73 12.96 -0.78
N LEU A 54 -1.87 11.98 -1.04
CA LEU A 54 -2.02 10.64 -0.51
C LEU A 54 -1.24 10.54 0.80
N ARG A 55 -1.92 10.19 1.89
CA ARG A 55 -1.33 10.10 3.23
C ARG A 55 -1.23 8.65 3.68
N GLN A 56 -0.14 8.32 4.35
CA GLN A 56 0.00 7.04 5.03
C GLN A 56 -1.05 6.89 6.14
N SER A 57 -1.37 5.64 6.47
CA SER A 57 -2.29 5.36 7.58
C SER A 57 -1.66 5.71 8.94
N LYS A 58 -2.47 5.78 10.00
CA LYS A 58 -1.96 5.85 11.38
C LYS A 58 -1.55 4.46 11.92
N GLU A 59 -1.89 3.39 11.21
CA GLU A 59 -1.54 2.02 11.60
C GLU A 59 -0.09 1.74 11.21
N HIS A 60 0.66 1.19 12.16
CA HIS A 60 2.02 0.74 11.91
C HIS A 60 2.02 -0.63 11.25
N ILE A 61 2.68 -0.74 10.10
CA ILE A 61 2.77 -1.98 9.32
C ILE A 61 4.07 -2.76 9.58
N SER A 62 5.04 -2.16 10.26
CA SER A 62 6.35 -2.78 10.52
C SER A 62 6.58 -3.05 12.00
N SER A 63 6.91 -4.31 12.31
CA SER A 63 7.28 -4.76 13.66
C SER A 63 8.62 -4.18 14.15
N MET A 64 9.43 -3.64 13.25
CA MET A 64 10.71 -3.00 13.62
C MET A 64 10.52 -1.82 14.59
N ARG A 65 9.31 -1.27 14.68
CA ARG A 65 8.92 -0.28 15.70
C ARG A 65 9.18 -0.70 17.15
N PHE A 66 9.16 -2.00 17.40
CA PHE A 66 9.41 -2.58 18.72
C PHE A 66 10.90 -2.77 19.02
N SER A 67 11.75 -2.77 17.99
CA SER A 67 13.20 -2.95 18.13
C SER A 67 13.96 -1.64 18.41
N ILE A 68 13.24 -0.52 18.42
CA ILE A 68 13.84 0.80 18.62
C ILE A 68 13.94 1.11 20.12
N ASP A 69 15.16 1.31 20.59
CA ASP A 69 15.45 1.72 21.96
C ASP A 69 14.78 3.06 22.33
N GLN A 70 14.34 3.19 23.59
CA GLN A 70 13.63 4.37 24.07
C GLN A 70 14.49 5.64 24.04
N ASN A 71 15.82 5.54 24.16
CA ASN A 71 16.69 6.71 24.04
C ASN A 71 16.73 7.24 22.61
N THR A 72 16.67 6.34 21.62
CA THR A 72 16.59 6.70 20.20
C THR A 72 15.27 7.40 19.87
N LYS A 73 14.17 7.03 20.54
CA LYS A 73 12.86 7.71 20.35
C LYS A 73 12.87 9.17 20.81
N LYS A 74 13.68 9.53 21.81
CA LYS A 74 13.74 10.89 22.37
C LYS A 74 14.60 11.86 21.56
N SER A 75 15.63 11.38 20.83
CA SER A 75 16.60 12.28 20.16
C SER A 75 16.14 12.82 18.80
N LEU A 76 15.17 12.20 18.14
CA LEU A 76 14.85 12.49 16.74
C LEU A 76 13.88 13.65 16.50
N GLY A 77 13.25 14.22 17.54
CA GLY A 77 12.35 15.38 17.43
C GLY A 77 11.04 15.15 16.65
N THR A 78 11.00 14.18 15.73
CA THR A 78 9.82 13.68 15.03
C THR A 78 9.35 12.35 15.63
N PRO A 79 8.03 12.07 15.68
CA PRO A 79 7.55 10.78 16.14
C PRO A 79 8.06 9.67 15.21
N MET A 80 9.05 8.89 15.67
CA MET A 80 9.62 7.73 14.98
C MET A 80 8.55 6.77 14.43
N GLU A 81 7.40 6.75 15.10
CA GLU A 81 6.17 6.05 14.73
C GLU A 81 5.74 6.28 13.27
N GLN A 82 5.95 7.48 12.73
CA GLN A 82 5.59 7.81 11.36
C GLN A 82 6.40 7.00 10.32
N PHE A 83 7.61 6.55 10.64
CA PHE A 83 8.41 5.74 9.72
C PHE A 83 7.92 4.29 9.60
N PHE A 84 7.01 3.87 10.48
CA PHE A 84 6.45 2.51 10.46
C PHE A 84 5.06 2.43 9.82
N ALA A 85 4.52 3.57 9.40
CA ALA A 85 3.34 3.62 8.55
C ALA A 85 3.78 3.70 7.08
N ALA A 86 2.91 3.26 6.18
CA ALA A 86 3.16 3.36 4.76
C ALA A 86 1.87 3.63 3.97
N ILE A 87 2.07 4.03 2.71
CA ILE A 87 1.04 4.01 1.68
C ILE A 87 1.17 2.68 0.95
N CYS A 88 0.13 1.85 1.02
CA CYS A 88 0.11 0.58 0.33
C CYS A 88 -0.36 0.77 -1.11
N VAL A 89 0.42 0.25 -2.06
CA VAL A 89 0.05 0.14 -3.47
C VAL A 89 0.30 -1.28 -3.94
N THR A 90 -0.48 -1.73 -4.91
CA THR A 90 -0.33 -3.06 -5.50
C THR A 90 -0.09 -2.93 -7.00
N GLU A 91 0.90 -3.66 -7.49
CA GLU A 91 1.10 -3.85 -8.92
C GLU A 91 0.10 -4.90 -9.40
N THR A 92 -0.85 -4.48 -10.24
CA THR A 92 -1.86 -5.35 -10.81
C THR A 92 -2.30 -4.80 -12.18
N PRO A 93 -2.60 -5.65 -13.18
CA PRO A 93 -3.34 -5.23 -14.36
C PRO A 93 -4.67 -4.59 -13.95
N LEU A 94 -5.11 -3.55 -14.65
CA LEU A 94 -6.34 -2.84 -14.29
C LEU A 94 -7.57 -3.74 -14.45
N GLU A 95 -7.56 -4.61 -15.46
CA GLU A 95 -8.59 -5.62 -15.67
C GLU A 95 -8.72 -6.61 -14.49
N SER A 96 -7.65 -6.80 -13.72
CA SER A 96 -7.58 -7.74 -12.59
C SER A 96 -7.79 -7.08 -11.22
N ILE A 97 -8.17 -5.80 -11.17
CA ILE A 97 -8.40 -5.09 -9.90
C ILE A 97 -9.51 -5.76 -9.07
N HIS A 98 -10.55 -6.30 -9.74
CA HIS A 98 -11.66 -6.97 -9.07
C HIS A 98 -11.19 -8.16 -8.19
N CYS A 99 -10.12 -8.86 -8.60
CA CYS A 99 -9.53 -9.94 -7.81
C CYS A 99 -8.93 -9.46 -6.47
N LEU A 100 -8.64 -8.16 -6.34
CA LEU A 100 -8.15 -7.58 -5.09
C LEU A 100 -9.27 -7.26 -4.10
N ILE A 101 -10.54 -7.38 -4.48
CA ILE A 101 -11.67 -6.99 -3.62
C ILE A 101 -12.34 -8.24 -3.03
N GLU A 102 -12.41 -9.32 -3.81
CA GLU A 102 -13.20 -10.51 -3.51
C GLU A 102 -12.33 -11.65 -2.94
N ILE A 103 -11.68 -11.42 -1.79
CA ILE A 103 -10.80 -12.41 -1.15
C ILE A 103 -11.42 -12.91 0.16
N GLN A 104 -11.83 -14.17 0.18
CA GLN A 104 -12.34 -14.82 1.38
C GLN A 104 -11.26 -14.86 2.49
N GLY A 105 -11.66 -14.53 3.72
CA GLY A 105 -10.76 -14.56 4.89
C GLY A 105 -9.80 -13.37 4.97
N ARG A 106 -9.90 -12.39 4.07
CA ARG A 106 -9.11 -11.17 4.15
C ARG A 106 -9.58 -10.29 5.32
N GLN A 107 -8.63 -9.85 6.15
CA GLN A 107 -8.94 -8.96 7.27
C GLN A 107 -9.18 -7.50 6.86
N VAL A 108 -8.71 -7.11 5.68
CA VAL A 108 -8.88 -5.77 5.12
C VAL A 108 -9.89 -5.82 3.98
N ASN A 109 -11.04 -5.19 4.18
CA ASN A 109 -12.06 -5.04 3.15
C ASN A 109 -11.71 -3.83 2.28
N LEU A 110 -11.35 -4.09 1.03
CA LEU A 110 -11.13 -3.05 0.02
C LEU A 110 -12.42 -2.81 -0.74
N GLU A 111 -12.58 -1.61 -1.29
CA GLU A 111 -13.70 -1.25 -2.16
C GLU A 111 -13.18 -0.83 -3.54
N PRO A 112 -14.02 -0.84 -4.59
CA PRO A 112 -13.63 -0.48 -5.96
C PRO A 112 -13.43 1.03 -6.17
N PHE A 113 -12.92 1.74 -5.17
CA PHE A 113 -12.57 3.15 -5.23
C PHE A 113 -11.07 3.29 -5.00
N GLY A 114 -10.36 3.99 -5.88
CA GLY A 114 -8.92 4.09 -5.77
C GLY A 114 -8.28 5.01 -6.80
N ILE A 115 -6.95 5.06 -6.74
CA ILE A 115 -6.11 5.85 -7.64
C ILE A 115 -5.11 4.91 -8.30
N VAL A 116 -4.93 5.12 -9.60
CA VAL A 116 -3.97 4.39 -10.42
C VAL A 116 -2.82 5.34 -10.75
N PHE A 117 -1.60 4.86 -10.57
CA PHE A 117 -0.38 5.57 -10.91
C PHE A 117 0.40 4.83 -11.98
N LEU A 118 1.03 5.57 -12.89
CA LEU A 118 2.08 5.03 -13.73
C LEU A 118 3.35 4.83 -12.88
N LYS A 119 3.89 3.61 -12.86
CA LYS A 119 5.12 3.26 -12.13
C LYS A 119 6.27 4.21 -12.43
N GLY A 120 6.45 4.55 -13.72
CA GLY A 120 7.49 5.49 -14.15
C GLY A 120 7.37 6.86 -13.49
N LYS A 121 6.14 7.38 -13.36
CA LYS A 121 5.88 8.69 -12.75
C LYS A 121 6.07 8.71 -11.24
N LEU A 122 5.79 7.60 -10.57
CA LEU A 122 6.10 7.46 -9.15
C LEU A 122 7.61 7.34 -8.91
N LYS A 123 8.33 6.62 -9.78
CA LYS A 123 9.80 6.52 -9.70
C LYS A 123 10.49 7.87 -9.81
N GLU A 124 10.01 8.75 -10.71
CA GLU A 124 10.48 10.14 -10.81
C GLU A 124 10.31 10.94 -9.50
N LYS A 125 9.39 10.53 -8.62
CA LYS A 125 9.12 11.14 -7.31
C LYS A 125 9.81 10.44 -6.13
N ASN A 126 10.84 9.64 -6.38
CA ASN A 126 11.50 8.81 -5.36
C ASN A 126 10.54 7.85 -4.63
N PHE A 127 9.44 7.45 -5.25
CA PHE A 127 8.61 6.38 -4.74
C PHE A 127 9.32 5.04 -4.99
N HIS A 128 9.64 4.33 -3.92
CA HIS A 128 10.33 3.05 -3.97
C HIS A 128 9.45 1.97 -3.33
N PRO A 129 9.37 0.76 -3.92
CA PRO A 129 8.65 -0.34 -3.30
C PRO A 129 9.31 -0.70 -1.96
N ALA A 130 8.47 -0.96 -0.94
CA ALA A 130 8.96 -1.50 0.32
C ALA A 130 9.39 -2.96 0.12
N LEU A 131 10.61 -3.29 0.54
CA LEU A 131 11.09 -4.68 0.56
C LEU A 131 10.60 -5.33 1.85
N TYR A 132 9.75 -6.35 1.71
CA TYR A 132 9.31 -7.17 2.85
C TYR A 132 10.32 -8.29 3.08
N PHE A 133 11.02 -8.22 4.21
CA PHE A 133 11.85 -9.31 4.68
C PHE A 133 11.03 -10.15 5.65
N ASN A 134 10.85 -11.43 5.33
CA ASN A 134 10.21 -12.36 6.24
C ASN A 134 11.21 -12.77 7.33
N ASN A 135 10.99 -12.27 8.55
CA ASN A 135 11.85 -12.53 9.70
C ASN A 135 11.39 -13.73 10.55
N SER A 136 10.55 -14.63 10.03
CA SER A 136 10.22 -15.86 10.74
C SER A 136 11.47 -16.76 10.81
N GLY A 137 11.87 -17.19 12.01
CA GLY A 137 13.05 -18.04 12.24
C GLY A 137 12.99 -19.43 11.59
N ARG A 138 11.91 -19.77 10.88
CA ARG A 138 11.75 -20.99 10.08
C ARG A 138 11.49 -20.71 8.60
N GLY A 139 11.48 -19.43 8.17
CA GLY A 139 10.86 -19.01 6.91
C GLY A 139 9.34 -19.28 6.93
N HIS A 140 8.57 -18.58 6.09
CA HIS A 140 7.23 -19.09 5.77
C HIS A 140 7.48 -20.42 5.06
N LEU A 141 7.13 -21.54 5.70
CA LEU A 141 6.87 -22.77 4.97
C LEU A 141 5.57 -22.52 4.21
N ASP A 142 5.69 -21.88 3.06
CA ASP A 142 4.56 -21.64 2.17
C ASP A 142 3.98 -23.02 1.79
N PRO A 143 2.74 -23.36 2.17
CA PRO A 143 2.17 -24.68 1.94
C PRO A 143 2.08 -25.04 0.45
N ILE A 144 2.23 -24.06 -0.45
CA ILE A 144 2.27 -24.24 -1.90
C ILE A 144 3.49 -25.09 -2.34
N PHE A 145 4.60 -25.11 -1.60
CA PHE A 145 5.77 -25.95 -1.94
C PHE A 145 5.67 -27.40 -1.44
N LYS A 146 4.52 -27.82 -0.90
CA LYS A 146 4.30 -29.20 -0.42
C LYS A 146 3.29 -30.00 -1.25
N ALA A 147 2.84 -29.48 -2.40
CA ALA A 147 1.95 -30.17 -3.33
C ALA A 147 2.72 -30.72 -4.53
#